data_AF-A0A2W1AM90-F1
#
_entry.id   AF-A0A2W1AM90-F1
#
_cell.length_a   1.000
_cell.length_b   1.000
_cell.length_c   1.000
_cell.angle_alpha   90.00
_cell.angle_beta   90.00
_cell.angle_gamma   90.00
#
_symmetry.space_group_name_H-M   'P 1'
#
loop_
_entity.id
_entity.type
_entity.pdbx_description
1 polymer ?
#
loop_
_entity_poly.entity_id
_entity_poly.type
_entity_poly.pdbx_seq_one_letter_code
_entity_poly.pdbx_strand_id
1 'polypeptide(L)'
;MSHRFFRRHTLQVAPDLLGCEVWVRRPGERVRRGRIVEVEAYRGFDDRACHGWRGETPRLRTFFGPGGHAFVYITYGIHAMLNFVTEGPDYPSGVLIRALESIPAADGPPLEADMRGPGLLTRAMGITRGLDGSDLRSGPV
;
A
#
# COMPACT_ATOMS: atom_id res chain seq x y z
N MET A 1 4.21 -6.38 -9.36
CA MET A 1 5.31 -5.60 -10.00
C MET A 1 6.65 -6.09 -9.45
N SER A 2 7.82 -5.62 -9.91
CA SER A 2 9.14 -6.07 -9.39
C SER A 2 9.67 -5.15 -8.29
N HIS A 3 10.57 -5.62 -7.42
CA HIS A 3 11.24 -4.74 -6.44
C HIS A 3 11.99 -3.60 -7.11
N ARG A 4 12.55 -3.82 -8.31
CA ARG A 4 13.23 -2.77 -9.09
C ARG A 4 12.30 -1.59 -9.41
N PHE A 5 11.01 -1.85 -9.64
CA PHE A 5 10.03 -0.78 -9.86
C PHE A 5 9.86 0.11 -8.62
N PHE A 6 9.78 -0.48 -7.43
CA PHE A 6 9.56 0.25 -6.19
C PHE A 6 10.82 0.92 -5.63
N ARG A 7 12.01 0.42 -5.95
CA ARG A 7 13.30 1.02 -5.56
C ARG A 7 13.66 2.31 -6.32
N ARG A 8 12.67 2.99 -6.89
CA ARG A 8 12.81 4.29 -7.56
C ARG A 8 12.29 5.40 -6.64
N HIS A 9 12.62 6.63 -6.96
CA HIS A 9 12.18 7.82 -6.23
C HIS A 9 10.65 7.86 -6.09
N THR A 10 10.11 8.16 -4.89
CA THR A 10 8.66 8.07 -4.63
C THR A 10 7.83 8.88 -5.61
N LEU A 11 8.28 10.07 -5.99
CA LEU A 11 7.57 10.94 -6.94
C LEU A 11 7.50 10.39 -8.37
N GLN A 12 8.34 9.41 -8.72
CA GLN A 12 8.23 8.68 -9.98
C GLN A 12 7.30 7.47 -9.83
N VAL A 13 7.39 6.77 -8.70
CA VAL A 13 6.57 5.58 -8.43
C VAL A 13 5.09 5.94 -8.30
N ALA A 14 4.75 7.03 -7.60
CA ALA A 14 3.37 7.41 -7.34
C ALA A 14 2.50 7.56 -8.61
N PRO A 15 2.85 8.39 -9.61
CA PRO A 15 2.05 8.49 -10.83
C PRO A 15 2.02 7.18 -11.62
N ASP A 16 3.11 6.41 -11.64
CA ASP A 16 3.18 5.11 -12.33
C ASP A 16 2.27 4.03 -11.70
N LEU A 17 1.85 4.23 -10.45
CA LEU A 17 0.90 3.32 -9.78
C LEU A 17 -0.55 3.55 -10.21
N LEU A 18 -0.89 4.71 -10.78
CA LEU A 18 -2.25 4.96 -11.26
C LEU A 18 -2.59 4.00 -12.42
N GLY A 19 -3.75 3.37 -12.34
CA GLY A 19 -4.18 2.34 -13.29
C GLY A 19 -3.62 0.94 -13.01
N CYS A 20 -2.63 0.79 -12.11
CA CYS A 20 -2.16 -0.51 -11.66
C CYS A 20 -3.20 -1.19 -10.77
N GLU A 21 -3.11 -2.52 -10.64
CA GLU A 21 -4.04 -3.31 -9.83
C GLU A 21 -3.39 -3.75 -8.50
N VAL A 22 -4.17 -3.70 -7.42
CA VAL A 22 -3.84 -4.27 -6.10
C VAL A 22 -4.64 -5.56 -5.93
N TRP A 23 -3.96 -6.64 -5.54
CA TRP A 23 -4.58 -7.97 -5.45
C TRP A 23 -4.38 -8.53 -4.05
N VAL A 24 -5.46 -8.82 -3.33
CA VAL A 24 -5.39 -9.48 -2.03
C VAL A 24 -5.75 -10.96 -2.19
N ARG A 25 -4.82 -11.84 -1.81
CA ARG A 25 -4.96 -13.30 -1.89
C ARG A 25 -4.96 -13.91 -0.49
N ARG A 26 -6.00 -14.66 -0.16
CA ARG A 26 -6.11 -15.40 1.10
C ARG A 26 -6.45 -16.86 0.79
N PRO A 27 -5.81 -17.84 1.47
CA PRO A 27 -6.12 -19.24 1.26
C PRO A 27 -7.61 -19.52 1.47
N GLY A 28 -8.24 -20.19 0.51
CA GLY A 28 -9.67 -20.55 0.58
C GLY A 28 -10.64 -19.39 0.34
N GLU A 29 -10.17 -18.18 0.05
CA GLU A 29 -11.01 -17.04 -0.33
C GLU A 29 -10.80 -16.65 -1.79
N ARG A 30 -11.83 -16.06 -2.39
CA ARG A 30 -11.73 -15.42 -3.70
C ARG A 30 -10.71 -14.28 -3.67
N VAL A 31 -9.92 -14.15 -4.74
CA VAL A 31 -8.98 -13.04 -4.89
C VAL A 31 -9.75 -11.72 -4.99
N ARG A 32 -9.41 -10.78 -4.13
CA ARG A 32 -9.96 -9.42 -4.17
C ARG A 32 -9.03 -8.54 -4.98
N ARG A 33 -9.58 -7.70 -5.86
CA ARG A 33 -8.77 -6.81 -6.69
C ARG A 33 -9.42 -5.46 -6.88
N GLY A 34 -8.58 -4.45 -7.02
CA GLY A 34 -8.99 -3.08 -7.31
C GLY A 34 -7.93 -2.35 -8.12
N ARG A 35 -8.36 -1.44 -8.98
CA ARG A 35 -7.47 -0.56 -9.76
C ARG A 35 -7.17 0.69 -8.96
N ILE A 36 -5.91 1.08 -8.85
CA ILE A 36 -5.48 2.29 -8.16
C ILE A 36 -5.91 3.52 -8.96
N VAL A 37 -6.70 4.39 -8.33
CA VAL A 37 -7.19 5.64 -8.96
C VAL A 37 -6.77 6.90 -8.20
N GLU A 38 -6.30 6.76 -6.97
CA GLU A 38 -5.80 7.87 -6.17
C GLU A 38 -4.65 7.41 -5.26
N VAL A 39 -3.59 8.20 -5.21
CA VAL A 39 -2.39 7.95 -4.41
C VAL A 39 -1.85 9.23 -3.80
N GLU A 40 -1.04 9.10 -2.75
CA GLU A 40 -0.31 10.20 -2.13
C GLU A 40 1.12 9.78 -1.82
N ALA A 41 2.09 10.61 -2.19
CA ALA A 41 3.52 10.34 -2.03
C ALA A 41 4.05 10.97 -0.75
N TYR A 42 4.75 10.17 0.06
CA TYR A 42 5.50 10.63 1.24
C TYR A 42 7.00 10.51 0.98
N ARG A 43 7.72 11.62 1.10
CA ARG A 43 9.13 11.74 0.66
C ARG A 43 10.18 11.52 1.76
N GLY A 44 9.78 10.92 2.87
CA GLY A 44 10.71 10.65 3.97
C GLY A 44 11.15 11.90 4.72
N PHE A 45 12.46 12.10 4.87
CA PHE A 45 13.02 13.07 5.84
C PHE A 45 12.74 14.53 5.53
N ASP A 46 12.52 14.89 4.27
CA ASP A 46 12.23 16.26 3.84
C ASP A 46 10.73 16.61 3.90
N ASP A 47 9.88 15.64 4.22
CA ASP A 47 8.43 15.75 4.25
C ASP A 47 7.92 15.64 5.69
N ARG A 48 7.52 16.77 6.27
CA ARG A 48 7.00 16.82 7.65
C ARG A 48 5.67 16.09 7.84
N ALA A 49 4.95 15.76 6.76
CA ALA A 49 3.75 14.94 6.82
C ALA A 49 4.07 13.44 6.85
N CYS A 50 5.28 13.03 6.42
CA CYS A 50 5.70 11.65 6.42
C CYS A 50 5.94 11.12 7.84
N HIS A 51 5.41 9.93 8.16
CA HIS A 51 5.61 9.31 9.47
C HIS A 51 7.08 9.15 9.89
N GLY A 52 7.98 8.93 8.93
CA GLY A 52 9.40 8.72 9.19
C GLY A 52 10.26 9.98 9.25
N TRP A 53 9.68 11.19 9.13
CA TRP A 53 10.46 12.42 9.02
C TRP A 53 11.39 12.70 10.21
N ARG A 54 11.04 12.18 11.40
CA ARG A 54 11.85 12.28 12.64
C ARG A 54 12.77 11.07 12.88
N GLY A 55 12.89 10.15 11.94
CA GLY A 55 13.67 8.94 12.08
C GLY A 55 12.84 7.70 12.46
N GLU A 56 13.54 6.58 12.61
CA GLU A 56 12.95 5.27 12.80
C GLU A 56 12.35 5.12 14.20
N THR A 57 11.21 4.43 14.27
CA THR A 57 10.65 3.90 15.52
C THR A 57 10.26 2.44 15.31
N PRO A 58 10.04 1.64 16.36
CA PRO A 58 9.66 0.23 16.20
C PRO A 58 8.41 -0.01 15.35
N ARG A 59 7.51 0.98 15.24
CA ARG A 59 6.30 0.89 14.41
C ARG A 59 6.55 1.19 12.92
N LEU A 60 7.68 1.81 12.59
CA LEU A 60 8.05 2.23 11.25
C LEU A 60 9.10 1.32 10.60
N ARG A 61 9.50 0.22 11.26
CA ARG A 61 10.54 -0.69 10.76
C ARG A 61 10.32 -1.12 9.30
N THR A 62 9.08 -1.44 8.94
CA THR A 62 8.73 -1.79 7.57
C THR A 62 8.93 -0.61 6.61
N PHE A 63 8.59 0.60 7.04
CA PHE A 63 8.69 1.80 6.22
C PHE A 63 10.15 2.24 5.98
N PHE A 64 11.05 1.93 6.92
CA PHE A 64 12.51 2.06 6.76
C PHE A 64 13.15 0.85 6.06
N GLY A 65 12.33 -0.14 5.67
CA GLY A 65 12.78 -1.34 5.00
C GLY A 65 13.01 -1.16 3.48
N PRO A 66 13.29 -2.25 2.76
CA PRO A 66 13.50 -2.19 1.32
C PRO A 66 12.21 -1.86 0.55
N GLY A 67 12.34 -1.04 -0.50
CA GLY A 67 11.24 -0.77 -1.44
C GLY A 67 10.64 -2.04 -2.04
N GLY A 68 9.31 -2.03 -2.19
CA GLY A 68 8.51 -3.16 -2.67
C GLY A 68 7.85 -4.00 -1.58
N HIS A 69 7.70 -3.43 -0.38
CA HIS A 69 6.93 -4.03 0.71
C HIS A 69 5.70 -3.18 1.04
N ALA A 70 4.66 -3.81 1.55
CA ALA A 70 3.48 -3.14 2.08
C ALA A 70 3.79 -2.62 3.49
N PHE A 71 3.67 -1.32 3.70
CA PHE A 71 3.65 -0.72 5.03
C PHE A 71 2.20 -0.45 5.45
N VAL A 72 1.75 -1.17 6.47
CA VAL A 72 0.35 -1.14 6.95
C VAL A 72 0.29 -0.73 8.41
N TYR A 73 -0.32 0.41 8.68
CA TYR A 73 -0.52 0.93 10.04
C TYR A 73 -2.00 1.20 10.34
N ILE A 74 -2.33 1.33 11.63
CA ILE A 74 -3.68 1.69 12.08
C ILE A 74 -3.73 3.17 12.41
N THR A 75 -4.73 3.87 11.87
CA THR A 75 -5.08 5.25 12.24
C THR A 75 -6.42 5.28 12.98
N TYR A 76 -6.57 6.24 13.90
CA TYR A 76 -7.75 6.43 14.76
C TYR A 76 -8.22 5.16 15.51
N GLY A 77 -7.33 4.18 15.70
CA GLY A 77 -7.63 2.91 16.35
C GLY A 77 -8.45 1.91 15.52
N ILE A 78 -8.95 2.28 14.34
CA ILE A 78 -9.94 1.47 13.60
C ILE A 78 -9.65 1.28 12.11
N HIS A 79 -8.87 2.15 11.47
CA HIS A 79 -8.65 2.09 10.02
C HIS A 79 -7.23 1.66 9.69
N ALA A 80 -7.08 0.59 8.92
CA ALA A 80 -5.79 0.23 8.33
C ALA A 80 -5.49 1.12 7.12
N MET A 81 -4.26 1.61 7.00
CA MET A 81 -3.77 2.38 5.85
C MET A 81 -2.74 1.56 5.10
N LEU A 82 -2.84 1.45 3.77
CA LEU A 82 -1.89 0.69 2.94
C LEU A 82 -0.93 1.64 2.23
N ASN A 83 0.36 1.46 2.45
CA ASN A 83 1.43 2.17 1.73
C ASN A 83 2.32 1.17 1.01
N PHE A 84 2.85 1.56 -0.15
CA PHE A 84 3.90 0.82 -0.83
C PHE A 84 5.24 1.51 -0.54
N VAL A 85 6.15 0.81 0.14
CA VAL A 85 7.50 1.31 0.45
C VAL A 85 8.25 1.50 -0.86
N THR A 86 8.90 2.66 -1.00
CA THR A 86 9.72 2.99 -2.18
C THR A 86 11.18 3.22 -1.80
N GLU A 87 12.03 3.39 -2.80
CA GLU A 87 13.46 3.68 -2.63
C GLU A 87 14.21 2.56 -1.86
N GLY A 88 15.22 2.94 -1.08
CA GLY A 88 16.12 2.02 -0.41
C GLY A 88 15.86 1.91 1.10
N PRO A 89 16.50 0.92 1.75
CA PRO A 89 16.53 0.83 3.21
C PRO A 89 17.01 2.14 3.85
N ASP A 90 16.61 2.34 5.10
CA ASP A 90 16.96 3.49 5.94
C ASP A 90 16.39 4.85 5.45
N TYR A 91 15.52 4.83 4.43
CA TYR A 91 14.83 6.02 3.91
C TYR A 91 13.30 5.82 3.89
N PRO A 92 12.53 6.50 4.76
CA PRO A 92 11.12 6.20 4.99
C PRO A 92 10.21 6.85 3.94
N SER A 93 10.27 6.31 2.73
CA SER A 93 9.53 6.83 1.59
C SER A 93 8.49 5.83 1.09
N GLY A 94 7.38 6.33 0.57
CA GLY A 94 6.38 5.44 0.00
C GLY A 94 5.12 6.14 -0.47
N VAL A 95 4.24 5.32 -1.02
CA VAL A 95 3.00 5.78 -1.64
C VAL A 95 1.80 5.22 -0.89
N LEU A 96 1.01 6.09 -0.28
CA LEU A 96 -0.29 5.74 0.28
C LEU A 96 -1.28 5.48 -0.86
N ILE A 97 -1.94 4.33 -0.82
CA ILE A 97 -3.06 4.05 -1.71
C ILE A 97 -4.31 4.68 -1.09
N ARG A 98 -4.90 5.65 -1.79
CA ARG A 98 -6.01 6.46 -1.27
C ARG A 98 -7.37 6.00 -1.77
N ALA A 99 -7.44 5.52 -2.99
CA ALA A 99 -8.66 4.97 -3.54
C ALA A 99 -8.41 3.87 -4.57
N LEU A 100 -9.34 2.91 -4.59
CA LEU A 100 -9.41 1.89 -5.62
C LEU A 100 -10.74 1.97 -6.36
N GLU A 101 -10.72 1.72 -7.67
CA GLU A 101 -11.89 1.35 -8.45
C GLU A 101 -12.07 -0.17 -8.36
N SER A 102 -13.30 -0.62 -8.08
CA SER A 102 -13.63 -2.05 -8.04
C SER A 102 -13.61 -2.63 -9.45
N ILE A 103 -12.92 -3.76 -9.63
CA ILE A 103 -12.83 -4.46 -10.91
C ILE A 103 -13.20 -5.94 -10.76
N PRO A 104 -13.74 -6.61 -11.81
CA PRO A 104 -14.13 -8.01 -11.73
C PRO A 104 -12.94 -8.92 -11.40
N ALA A 105 -13.13 -9.81 -10.42
CA ALA A 105 -12.17 -10.87 -10.15
C ALA A 105 -12.19 -11.90 -11.29
N ALA A 106 -11.14 -12.74 -11.38
CA ALA A 106 -11.07 -13.77 -12.42
C ALA A 106 -12.21 -14.81 -12.30
N ASP A 107 -12.77 -14.96 -11.10
CA ASP A 107 -13.73 -15.96 -10.68
C ASP A 107 -15.02 -15.35 -10.09
N GLY A 108 -15.29 -14.06 -10.34
CA GLY A 108 -16.50 -13.44 -9.81
C GLY A 108 -16.71 -11.96 -10.14
N PRO A 109 -17.86 -11.40 -9.74
CA PRO A 109 -18.16 -10.00 -9.95
C PRO A 109 -17.19 -9.09 -9.17
N PRO A 110 -17.14 -7.79 -9.50
CA PRO A 110 -16.45 -6.79 -8.69
C PRO A 110 -16.92 -6.81 -7.24
N LEU A 111 -16.09 -6.29 -6.33
CA LEU A 111 -16.53 -6.02 -4.96
C LEU A 111 -17.58 -4.91 -4.96
N GLU A 112 -18.73 -5.16 -4.35
CA GLU A 112 -19.74 -4.15 -4.06
C GLU A 112 -19.37 -3.39 -2.77
N ALA A 113 -18.42 -2.47 -2.88
CA ALA A 113 -17.97 -1.65 -1.76
C ALA A 113 -17.49 -0.27 -2.23
N ASP A 114 -17.71 0.75 -1.40
CA ASP A 114 -17.06 2.05 -1.59
C ASP A 114 -15.58 1.92 -1.21
N MET A 115 -14.70 2.29 -2.13
CA MET A 115 -13.25 2.26 -1.96
C MET A 115 -12.62 3.64 -2.21
N ARG A 116 -13.42 4.72 -2.17
CA ARG A 116 -12.97 6.11 -2.31
C ARG A 116 -12.46 6.68 -0.98
N GLY A 117 -11.46 6.01 -0.42
CA GLY A 117 -10.79 6.44 0.80
C GLY A 117 -9.88 5.36 1.37
N PRO A 118 -8.74 5.73 1.99
CA PRO A 118 -7.71 4.77 2.37
C PRO A 118 -8.18 3.75 3.41
N GLY A 119 -9.08 4.14 4.34
CA GLY A 119 -9.67 3.22 5.31
C GLY A 119 -10.84 2.39 4.75
N LEU A 120 -11.50 2.89 3.71
CA LEU A 120 -12.61 2.20 3.05
C LEU A 120 -12.08 1.09 2.15
N LEU A 121 -11.06 1.38 1.34
CA LEU A 121 -10.44 0.40 0.46
C LEU A 121 -9.80 -0.75 1.23
N THR A 122 -9.11 -0.48 2.34
CA THR A 122 -8.47 -1.55 3.13
C THR A 122 -9.52 -2.45 3.78
N ARG A 123 -10.63 -1.89 4.26
CA ARG A 123 -11.76 -2.67 4.77
C ARG A 123 -12.36 -3.57 3.67
N ALA A 124 -12.66 -3.01 2.50
CA ALA A 124 -13.23 -3.77 1.37
C ALA A 124 -12.30 -4.91 0.91
N MET A 125 -11.02 -4.59 0.77
CA MET A 125 -9.98 -5.53 0.34
C MET A 125 -9.55 -6.50 1.45
N GLY A 126 -10.04 -6.33 2.68
CA GLY A 126 -9.64 -7.16 3.82
C GLY A 126 -8.16 -6.97 4.20
N ILE A 127 -7.58 -5.80 3.96
CA ILE A 127 -6.22 -5.46 4.36
C ILE A 127 -6.24 -5.07 5.83
N THR A 128 -5.47 -5.81 6.64
CA THR A 128 -5.33 -5.55 8.08
C THR A 128 -3.87 -5.28 8.41
N ARG A 129 -3.60 -4.78 9.61
CA ARG A 129 -2.21 -4.60 10.11
C ARG A 129 -1.38 -5.89 10.05
N GLY A 130 -1.99 -7.07 10.05
CA GLY A 130 -1.29 -8.34 9.88
C GLY A 130 -0.60 -8.51 8.53
N LEU A 131 -0.86 -7.63 7.56
CA LEU A 131 -0.20 -7.60 6.26
C LEU A 131 1.00 -6.64 6.21
N ASP A 132 1.34 -5.96 7.31
CA ASP A 132 2.55 -5.14 7.37
C ASP A 132 3.80 -5.98 7.08
N GLY A 133 4.68 -5.47 6.23
CA GLY A 133 5.89 -6.17 5.78
C GLY A 133 5.67 -7.17 4.66
N SER A 134 4.45 -7.31 4.12
CA SER A 134 4.20 -8.20 2.98
C SER A 134 4.98 -7.76 1.74
N ASP A 135 5.59 -8.70 1.04
CA ASP A 135 6.25 -8.46 -0.25
C ASP A 135 5.19 -8.18 -1.34
N LEU A 136 5.29 -7.05 -2.05
CA LEU A 136 4.29 -6.64 -3.07
C LEU A 136 4.34 -7.44 -4.38
N ARG A 137 5.31 -8.35 -4.51
CA ARG A 137 5.46 -9.24 -5.68
C ARG A 137 4.94 -10.64 -5.39
N SER A 138 5.28 -11.19 -4.23
CA SER A 138 4.98 -12.59 -3.87
C SER A 138 4.06 -12.76 -2.66
N GLY A 139 3.83 -11.70 -1.91
CA GLY A 139 3.01 -11.70 -0.72
C GLY A 139 1.51 -11.74 -1.02
N PRO A 140 0.70 -11.73 0.04
CA PRO A 140 -0.76 -11.76 -0.07
C PRO A 140 -1.39 -10.45 -0.53
N VAL A 141 -0.60 -9.37 -0.74
CA VAL A 141 -1.02 -8.05 -1.25
C VAL A 141 -0.08 -7.56 -2.33
#